data_AF-A0AA36M7X5-F1
#
_entry.id   AF-A0AA36M7X5-F1
#
_cell.length_a   1.000
_cell.length_b   1.000
_cell.length_c   1.000
_cell.angle_alpha   90.00
_cell.angle_beta   90.00
_cell.angle_gamma   90.00
#
_symmetry.space_group_name_H-M   'P 1'
#
loop_
_entity.id
_entity.type
_entity.pdbx_description
1 polymer ?
#
loop_
_entity_poly.entity_id
_entity_poly.type
_entity_poly.pdbx_seq_one_letter_code
_entity_poly.pdbx_strand_id
1 'polypeptide(L)'
;MHDNVEQSPFSTPVPRKGDSTSSKATTGSLYSPGRDASSDTEDDEEDDQLLLKETDPRLLDAYFLVQGKKLLELLQINMCGSDTNAKRMRLIRKASCPIIIYMKDGPKPERKRWEGQDKLSARKNDKQFVGNILTCTAAVTTGVRMNREGEPTPWYIAVDGAYDSRGFSAEFCKVLAVDMKTKLCIHTEVVERRQTGGKSGLMEKLGFHNMLRWFRSQRIPIRSVSTDRNLMYQKEIGEYNSEFGENVRWYLDPWHLARRLEKQLRAASMRSQCESIRDWADDLKTHLYTAIKEGAEAGSGDRIKHVFNSCLKHVADVHEWTEDSQTGPVTKCLHKPIAPNEERGKRTLATGTAAHEKLKEIVLQSTFQNDIVIASPYGGTSQCETKNAVDRLYCPKELFLPRTTYPLYVKMATLHLNALREAELNGERVVESRIRIKRKFKERTSELKKKTPIQHLWRKEIHQSYVSTKRSRQTSYGEMMDTT
;
A
#
# COMPACT_ATOMS: atom_id res chain seq x y z
N MET A 1 36.97 -51.02 -33.19
CA MET A 1 36.69 -49.60 -33.49
C MET A 1 35.33 -49.55 -34.15
N HIS A 2 34.28 -49.25 -33.40
CA HIS A 2 33.02 -48.70 -33.91
C HIS A 2 32.24 -48.14 -32.72
N ASP A 3 31.87 -46.88 -32.86
CA ASP A 3 31.22 -46.02 -31.87
C ASP A 3 29.80 -46.49 -31.54
N ASN A 4 29.46 -46.51 -30.25
CA ASN A 4 28.09 -46.65 -29.76
C ASN A 4 27.64 -45.32 -29.15
N VAL A 5 26.65 -44.71 -29.79
CA VAL A 5 25.86 -43.57 -29.30
C VAL A 5 24.71 -44.13 -28.47
N GLU A 6 24.72 -43.93 -27.15
CA GLU A 6 23.58 -44.23 -26.28
C GLU A 6 22.50 -43.14 -26.38
N GLN A 7 21.29 -43.55 -26.76
CA GLN A 7 20.07 -42.75 -26.71
C GLN A 7 19.37 -42.89 -25.35
N SER A 8 18.96 -41.74 -24.81
CA SER A 8 18.26 -41.53 -23.54
C SER A 8 16.85 -42.16 -23.48
N PRO A 9 16.42 -42.76 -22.34
CA PRO A 9 15.07 -43.29 -22.17
C PRO A 9 14.17 -42.32 -21.39
N PHE A 10 13.22 -41.66 -22.08
CA PHE A 10 12.05 -41.06 -21.42
C PHE A 10 10.80 -41.31 -22.25
N SER A 11 10.12 -42.41 -21.95
CA SER A 11 8.79 -42.75 -22.48
C SER A 11 7.71 -42.17 -21.56
N THR A 12 6.87 -41.30 -22.12
CA THR A 12 5.63 -40.78 -21.51
C THR A 12 4.54 -41.85 -21.43
N PRO A 13 3.77 -41.96 -20.33
CA PRO A 13 2.63 -42.87 -20.27
C PRO A 13 1.34 -42.27 -20.87
N VAL A 14 0.65 -43.07 -21.68
CA VAL A 14 -0.68 -42.85 -22.28
C VAL A 14 -1.79 -43.05 -21.21
N PRO A 15 -2.89 -42.27 -21.23
CA PRO A 15 -3.97 -42.39 -20.24
C PRO A 15 -4.90 -43.58 -20.52
N ARG A 16 -5.20 -44.38 -19.48
CA ARG A 16 -6.25 -45.43 -19.50
C ARG A 16 -7.61 -44.85 -19.10
N LYS A 17 -8.64 -45.24 -19.86
CA LYS A 17 -10.06 -44.97 -19.63
C LYS A 17 -10.60 -45.76 -18.43
N GLY A 18 -11.51 -45.12 -17.68
CA GLY A 18 -12.65 -45.73 -17.01
C GLY A 18 -12.41 -46.25 -15.59
N ASP A 19 -12.88 -45.50 -14.59
CA ASP A 19 -13.97 -46.01 -13.77
C ASP A 19 -14.73 -44.87 -13.06
N SER A 20 -16.05 -44.94 -13.20
CA SER A 20 -17.05 -44.00 -12.74
C SER A 20 -17.31 -44.13 -11.25
N THR A 21 -17.09 -43.07 -10.47
CA THR A 21 -17.77 -42.88 -9.18
C THR A 21 -18.18 -41.42 -9.02
N SER A 22 -19.47 -41.22 -8.73
CA SER A 22 -20.15 -39.94 -8.71
C SER A 22 -19.65 -39.05 -7.58
N SER A 23 -19.06 -37.90 -7.92
CA SER A 23 -18.86 -36.82 -6.96
C SER A 23 -20.09 -35.92 -6.97
N LYS A 24 -20.88 -36.02 -5.90
CA LYS A 24 -22.03 -35.16 -5.61
C LYS A 24 -21.62 -33.70 -5.71
N ALA A 25 -22.20 -32.99 -6.66
CA ALA A 25 -22.29 -31.54 -6.65
C ALA A 25 -23.02 -31.13 -5.36
N THR A 26 -22.30 -30.55 -4.41
CA THR A 26 -22.94 -29.88 -3.26
C THR A 26 -23.15 -28.43 -3.65
N THR A 27 -24.28 -28.19 -4.28
CA THR A 27 -25.01 -26.92 -4.22
C THR A 27 -25.41 -26.66 -2.77
N GLY A 28 -24.73 -25.73 -2.09
CA GLY A 28 -25.19 -25.12 -0.85
C GLY A 28 -25.41 -23.63 -1.13
N SER A 29 -26.59 -23.25 -1.59
CA SER A 29 -27.80 -22.92 -0.80
C SER A 29 -27.65 -21.60 -0.05
N LEU A 30 -28.64 -20.75 -0.30
CA LEU A 30 -28.81 -19.40 0.23
C LEU A 30 -28.78 -19.41 1.75
N TYR A 31 -28.04 -18.47 2.34
CA TYR A 31 -28.22 -18.10 3.74
C TYR A 31 -28.68 -16.65 3.82
N SER A 32 -29.91 -16.48 4.31
CA SER A 32 -30.53 -15.21 4.68
C SER A 32 -29.90 -14.71 5.98
N PRO A 33 -29.55 -13.41 6.10
CA PRO A 33 -28.96 -12.91 7.34
C PRO A 33 -30.04 -12.84 8.43
N GLY A 34 -29.84 -13.64 9.48
CA GLY A 34 -30.44 -13.43 10.78
C GLY A 34 -29.90 -12.13 11.38
N ARG A 35 -30.80 -11.39 12.03
CA ARG A 35 -30.52 -10.17 12.77
C ARG A 35 -29.57 -10.47 13.94
N ASP A 36 -28.93 -9.39 14.38
CA ASP A 36 -28.12 -9.27 15.61
C ASP A 36 -26.60 -9.46 15.41
N ALA A 37 -25.95 -8.37 15.00
CA ALA A 37 -24.63 -8.00 15.48
C ALA A 37 -24.46 -6.48 15.33
N SER A 38 -24.32 -5.80 16.47
CA SER A 38 -24.11 -4.37 16.64
C SER A 38 -23.03 -3.81 15.71
N SER A 39 -23.45 -2.94 14.79
CA SER A 39 -22.56 -2.11 14.00
C SER A 39 -22.21 -0.84 14.78
N ASP A 40 -20.91 -0.55 14.91
CA ASP A 40 -20.43 0.81 15.12
C ASP A 40 -20.73 1.63 13.86
N THR A 41 -21.98 2.08 13.76
CA THR A 41 -22.47 3.09 12.84
C THR A 41 -22.28 4.44 13.50
N GLU A 42 -21.27 5.19 13.08
CA GLU A 42 -21.30 6.65 13.28
C GLU A 42 -22.37 7.22 12.35
N ASP A 43 -23.58 7.30 12.91
CA ASP A 43 -24.67 8.24 12.69
C ASP A 43 -25.17 8.44 11.23
N ASP A 44 -25.88 7.43 10.72
CA ASP A 44 -27.11 7.65 9.92
C ASP A 44 -28.35 7.55 10.84
N GLU A 45 -28.22 7.85 12.14
CA GLU A 45 -29.38 8.03 13.00
C GLU A 45 -30.14 9.28 12.56
N GLU A 46 -31.38 9.08 12.12
CA GLU A 46 -32.45 10.08 12.13
C GLU A 46 -32.73 10.45 13.59
N ASP A 47 -31.77 11.15 14.20
CA ASP A 47 -31.95 11.75 15.51
C ASP A 47 -32.97 12.90 15.32
N ASP A 48 -34.11 12.77 16.00
CA ASP A 48 -35.30 13.64 15.94
C ASP A 48 -35.04 15.05 16.53
N GLN A 49 -33.77 15.44 16.60
CA GLN A 49 -33.28 16.67 17.20
C GLN A 49 -33.13 17.76 16.12
N LEU A 50 -33.87 18.86 16.31
CA LEU A 50 -33.77 20.09 15.52
C LEU A 50 -32.40 20.80 15.63
N LEU A 51 -31.50 20.31 16.50
CA LEU A 51 -30.18 20.90 16.76
C LEU A 51 -29.09 20.14 15.98
N LEU A 52 -28.37 20.85 15.11
CA LEU A 52 -27.23 20.28 14.40
C LEU A 52 -25.99 20.26 15.32
N LYS A 53 -25.27 19.13 15.34
CA LYS A 53 -23.92 19.05 15.94
C LYS A 53 -23.00 20.08 15.28
N GLU A 54 -22.06 20.63 16.03
CA GLU A 54 -21.09 21.58 15.49
C GLU A 54 -20.18 20.94 14.43
N THR A 55 -19.68 21.78 13.52
CA THR A 55 -18.66 21.39 12.55
C THR A 55 -17.34 21.14 13.27
N ASP A 56 -16.66 20.04 12.97
CA ASP A 56 -15.27 19.84 13.41
C ASP A 56 -14.41 20.99 12.86
N PRO A 57 -13.80 21.84 13.72
CA PRO A 57 -13.04 23.01 13.27
C PRO A 57 -11.95 22.67 12.26
N ARG A 58 -11.38 21.45 12.33
CA ARG A 58 -10.34 20.97 11.40
C ARG A 58 -10.83 20.87 9.95
N LEU A 59 -12.15 20.82 9.72
CA LEU A 59 -12.74 20.79 8.39
C LEU A 59 -12.78 22.17 7.74
N LEU A 60 -12.76 23.25 8.52
CA LEU A 60 -12.82 24.62 8.00
C LEU A 60 -11.54 25.00 7.25
N ASP A 61 -10.39 24.51 7.72
CA ASP A 61 -9.07 24.77 7.10
C ASP A 61 -8.71 23.77 5.99
N ALA A 62 -9.66 22.95 5.53
CA ALA A 62 -9.34 21.80 4.71
C ALA A 62 -9.93 21.88 3.30
N TYR A 63 -9.13 21.43 2.34
CA TYR A 63 -9.49 21.47 0.93
C TYR A 63 -10.51 20.39 0.56
N PHE A 64 -11.50 20.79 -0.22
CA PHE A 64 -12.54 19.92 -0.76
C PHE A 64 -12.67 20.11 -2.27
N LEU A 65 -13.07 19.05 -2.96
CA LEU A 65 -13.45 19.14 -4.37
C LEU A 65 -14.96 19.32 -4.47
N VAL A 66 -15.36 20.40 -5.13
CA VAL A 66 -16.77 20.71 -5.40
C VAL A 66 -16.95 20.76 -6.90
N GLN A 67 -17.91 19.99 -7.43
CA GLN A 67 -18.29 20.11 -8.83
C GLN A 67 -18.88 21.50 -9.08
N GLY A 68 -18.48 22.19 -10.15
CA GLY A 68 -18.93 23.57 -10.41
C GLY A 68 -20.45 23.75 -10.36
N LYS A 69 -21.22 22.80 -10.89
CA LYS A 69 -22.69 22.81 -10.79
C LYS A 69 -23.21 22.72 -9.35
N LYS A 70 -22.56 21.92 -8.50
CA LYS A 70 -22.92 21.78 -7.07
C LYS A 70 -22.59 23.05 -6.31
N LEU A 71 -21.47 23.70 -6.66
CA LEU A 71 -21.12 24.99 -6.09
C LEU A 71 -22.18 26.06 -6.41
N LEU A 72 -22.68 26.08 -7.65
CA LEU A 72 -23.80 26.97 -8.02
C LEU A 72 -25.08 26.62 -7.26
N GLU A 73 -25.42 25.33 -7.11
CA GLU A 73 -26.54 24.88 -6.27
C GLU A 73 -26.38 25.39 -4.82
N LEU A 74 -25.15 25.37 -4.28
CA LEU A 74 -24.86 25.86 -2.92
C LEU A 74 -25.11 27.36 -2.78
N LEU A 75 -24.68 28.16 -3.76
CA LEU A 75 -24.88 29.62 -3.77
C LEU A 75 -26.35 30.01 -3.95
N GLN A 76 -27.18 29.12 -4.51
CA GLN A 76 -28.62 29.30 -4.65
C GLN A 76 -29.40 28.87 -3.40
N ILE A 77 -28.75 28.29 -2.39
CA ILE A 77 -29.36 28.11 -1.09
C ILE A 77 -29.53 29.50 -0.49
N ASN A 78 -30.75 30.05 -0.62
CA ASN A 78 -31.12 31.35 -0.06
C ASN A 78 -30.89 31.36 1.46
N MET A 79 -29.72 31.85 1.86
CA MET A 79 -29.38 32.20 3.23
C MET A 79 -29.05 33.69 3.28
N CYS A 80 -29.98 34.53 2.84
CA CYS A 80 -29.78 35.97 2.93
C CYS A 80 -29.82 36.40 4.41
N GLY A 81 -28.66 36.82 4.93
CA GLY A 81 -28.58 37.70 6.10
C GLY A 81 -28.76 37.08 7.49
N SER A 82 -28.66 35.76 7.66
CA SER A 82 -28.71 35.15 8.99
C SER A 82 -27.31 34.98 9.58
N ASP A 83 -27.11 35.63 10.73
CA ASP A 83 -25.99 35.48 11.67
C ASP A 83 -25.42 34.05 11.63
N THR A 84 -24.11 33.91 11.41
CA THR A 84 -23.40 32.63 11.23
C THR A 84 -23.32 31.84 12.54
N ASN A 85 -24.48 31.51 13.10
CA ASN A 85 -24.59 30.73 14.30
C ASN A 85 -24.29 29.27 13.91
N ALA A 86 -23.17 28.74 14.42
CA ALA A 86 -22.61 27.41 14.12
C ALA A 86 -23.60 26.24 14.30
N LYS A 87 -24.76 26.49 14.92
CA LYS A 87 -25.84 25.53 15.20
C LYS A 87 -26.82 25.32 14.05
N ARG A 88 -26.70 26.08 12.94
CA ARG A 88 -27.62 26.00 11.77
C ARG A 88 -27.03 25.28 10.56
N MET A 89 -25.72 25.03 10.56
CA MET A 89 -25.02 24.32 9.50
C MET A 89 -23.93 23.44 10.09
N ARG A 90 -23.81 22.22 9.55
CA ARG A 90 -22.74 21.28 9.87
C ARG A 90 -22.05 20.84 8.59
N LEU A 91 -20.75 21.11 8.49
CA LEU A 91 -19.90 20.53 7.47
C LEU A 91 -19.41 19.16 7.94
N ILE A 92 -19.57 18.17 7.08
CA ILE A 92 -19.07 16.81 7.26
C ILE A 92 -18.21 16.48 6.04
N ARG A 93 -17.11 15.77 6.28
CA ARG A 93 -16.29 15.22 5.20
C ARG A 93 -16.73 13.80 4.88
N LYS A 94 -16.91 13.52 3.59
CA LYS A 94 -16.94 12.15 3.08
C LYS A 94 -15.99 12.02 1.90
N ALA A 95 -14.83 11.40 2.14
CA ALA A 95 -13.72 11.38 1.18
C ALA A 95 -13.30 12.80 0.76
N SER A 96 -13.25 13.08 -0.54
CA SER A 96 -12.98 14.41 -1.10
C SER A 96 -14.21 15.33 -1.15
N CYS A 97 -15.41 14.79 -0.89
CA CYS A 97 -16.68 15.48 -1.02
C CYS A 97 -17.06 16.19 0.29
N PRO A 98 -17.30 17.51 0.25
CA PRO A 98 -17.91 18.22 1.37
C PRO A 98 -19.41 17.92 1.38
N ILE A 99 -19.94 17.58 2.55
CA ILE A 99 -21.37 17.43 2.79
C ILE A 99 -21.78 18.50 3.76
N ILE A 100 -22.75 19.32 3.37
CA ILE A 100 -23.30 20.37 4.21
C ILE A 100 -24.71 19.95 4.63
N ILE A 101 -24.91 19.81 5.93
CA ILE A 101 -26.22 19.63 6.52
C ILE A 101 -26.66 21.00 7.04
N TYR A 102 -27.82 21.48 6.63
CA TYR A 102 -28.31 22.80 7.01
C TYR A 102 -29.82 22.77 7.25
N MET A 103 -30.30 23.71 8.07
CA MET A 103 -31.73 23.92 8.28
C MET A 103 -32.25 24.93 7.26
N LYS A 104 -33.23 24.53 6.44
CA LYS A 104 -33.92 25.44 5.53
C LYS A 104 -35.05 26.15 6.25
N ASP A 105 -35.05 27.48 6.18
CA ASP A 105 -36.09 28.31 6.77
C ASP A 105 -37.42 28.22 6.01
N GLY A 106 -38.50 28.24 6.78
CA GLY A 106 -39.86 28.21 6.31
C GLY A 106 -40.84 28.04 7.48
N PRO A 107 -42.15 27.95 7.20
CA PRO A 107 -43.18 27.72 8.22
C PRO A 107 -42.96 26.44 9.04
N LYS A 108 -42.23 25.48 8.46
CA LYS A 108 -41.71 24.28 9.10
C LYS A 108 -40.22 24.16 8.74
N PRO A 109 -39.30 24.38 9.67
CA PRO A 109 -37.87 24.27 9.39
C PRO A 109 -37.54 22.82 9.02
N GLU A 110 -36.86 22.63 7.89
CA GLU A 110 -36.54 21.30 7.37
C GLU A 110 -35.03 21.09 7.29
N ARG A 111 -34.56 19.96 7.79
CA ARG A 111 -33.16 19.54 7.64
C ARG A 111 -32.90 19.14 6.20
N LYS A 112 -31.98 19.83 5.54
CA LYS A 112 -31.52 19.54 4.18
C LYS A 112 -30.06 19.09 4.19
N ARG A 113 -29.72 18.30 3.16
CA ARG A 113 -28.38 17.78 2.92
C ARG A 113 -27.96 18.18 1.51
N TRP A 114 -26.87 18.93 1.42
CA TRP A 114 -26.21 19.24 0.17
C TRP A 114 -24.91 18.44 0.08
N GLU A 115 -24.63 17.88 -1.09
CA GLU A 115 -23.43 17.11 -1.37
C GLU A 115 -22.65 17.83 -2.48
N GLY A 116 -21.38 18.14 -2.24
CA GLY A 116 -20.56 18.92 -3.17
C GLY A 116 -20.17 18.20 -4.46
N GLN A 117 -20.54 16.94 -4.60
CA GLN A 117 -20.28 16.11 -5.77
C GLN A 117 -21.47 15.19 -6.02
N ASP A 118 -21.73 14.86 -7.29
CA ASP A 118 -22.66 13.79 -7.63
C ASP A 118 -22.15 12.44 -7.13
N LYS A 119 -23.11 11.58 -6.77
CA LYS A 119 -22.86 10.17 -6.53
C LYS A 119 -22.57 9.44 -7.85
N LEU A 120 -21.71 8.43 -7.77
CA LEU A 120 -21.23 7.67 -8.91
C LEU A 120 -22.34 6.82 -9.56
N SER A 121 -23.35 6.42 -8.80
CA SER A 121 -24.59 5.84 -9.33
C SER A 121 -25.83 6.47 -8.71
N ALA A 122 -26.94 6.41 -9.44
CA ALA A 122 -28.25 6.85 -8.99
C ALA A 122 -28.89 5.92 -7.92
N ARG A 123 -28.17 4.90 -7.43
CA ARG A 123 -28.67 3.99 -6.40
C ARG A 123 -28.69 4.72 -5.06
N LYS A 124 -29.82 4.62 -4.35
CA LYS A 124 -30.09 5.32 -3.07
C LYS A 124 -29.00 5.11 -2.01
N ASN A 125 -28.34 3.95 -2.02
CA ASN A 125 -27.32 3.54 -1.05
C ASN A 125 -25.87 3.70 -1.54
N ASP A 126 -25.65 4.32 -2.71
CA ASP A 126 -24.28 4.53 -3.19
C ASP A 126 -23.55 5.56 -2.32
N LYS A 127 -22.32 5.23 -1.91
CA LYS A 127 -21.48 6.04 -1.04
C LYS A 127 -20.35 6.74 -1.80
N GLN A 128 -20.13 6.38 -3.07
CA GLN A 128 -19.01 6.87 -3.88
C GLN A 128 -19.38 8.13 -4.66
N PHE A 129 -18.47 9.11 -4.71
CA PHE A 129 -18.64 10.36 -5.45
C PHE A 129 -17.73 10.42 -6.69
N VAL A 130 -18.18 11.10 -7.74
CA VAL A 130 -17.45 11.24 -9.02
C VAL A 130 -16.07 11.89 -8.83
N GLY A 131 -15.94 12.85 -7.91
CA GLY A 131 -14.68 13.52 -7.63
C GLY A 131 -13.63 12.62 -6.98
N ASN A 132 -14.00 11.51 -6.35
CA ASN A 132 -13.03 10.53 -5.85
C ASN A 132 -12.24 9.93 -7.02
N ILE A 133 -12.91 9.51 -8.11
CA ILE A 133 -12.26 8.98 -9.31
C ILE A 133 -11.40 10.05 -10.00
N LEU A 134 -11.87 11.30 -10.04
CA LEU A 134 -11.12 12.44 -10.59
C LEU A 134 -9.91 12.82 -9.71
N THR A 135 -9.99 12.69 -8.39
CA THR A 135 -8.84 12.88 -7.48
C THR A 135 -7.81 11.78 -7.68
N CYS A 136 -8.25 10.53 -7.81
CA CYS A 136 -7.38 9.40 -8.12
C CYS A 136 -6.69 9.62 -9.47
N THR A 137 -7.46 10.08 -10.45
CA THR A 137 -6.97 10.32 -11.80
C THR A 137 -6.02 11.51 -11.77
N ALA A 138 -6.35 12.64 -11.15
CA ALA A 138 -5.47 13.80 -11.00
C ALA A 138 -4.20 13.48 -10.18
N ALA A 139 -4.30 12.71 -9.09
CA ALA A 139 -3.13 12.23 -8.35
C ALA A 139 -2.21 11.36 -9.22
N VAL A 140 -2.78 10.63 -10.19
CA VAL A 140 -2.07 9.78 -11.16
C VAL A 140 -1.64 10.55 -12.43
N THR A 141 -2.32 11.64 -12.80
CA THR A 141 -2.12 12.36 -14.09
C THR A 141 -1.50 13.75 -13.96
N THR A 142 -1.71 14.47 -12.86
CA THR A 142 -1.11 15.79 -12.59
C THR A 142 -0.06 15.77 -11.47
N GLY A 143 -0.03 14.72 -10.65
CA GLY A 143 1.12 14.38 -9.81
C GLY A 143 1.42 15.30 -8.61
N VAL A 144 0.58 16.30 -8.34
CA VAL A 144 0.80 17.24 -7.24
C VAL A 144 0.07 16.78 -5.98
N ARG A 145 0.85 16.45 -4.95
CA ARG A 145 0.35 16.28 -3.59
C ARG A 145 0.57 17.59 -2.83
N MET A 146 -0.47 18.39 -2.65
CA MET A 146 -0.38 19.62 -1.85
C MET A 146 -0.34 19.26 -0.34
N ASN A 147 0.55 19.87 0.44
CA ASN A 147 0.42 19.90 1.91
C ASN A 147 -0.75 20.82 2.32
N ARG A 148 -0.97 20.93 3.63
CA ARG A 148 -2.01 21.82 4.19
C ARG A 148 -1.76 23.28 3.83
N GLU A 149 -0.51 23.67 3.59
CA GLU A 149 -0.12 25.00 3.16
C GLU A 149 -0.24 25.24 1.64
N GLY A 150 -0.65 24.26 0.84
CA GLY A 150 -0.77 24.42 -0.62
C GLY A 150 0.55 24.33 -1.39
N GLU A 151 1.58 23.74 -0.79
CA GLU A 151 2.89 23.49 -1.42
C GLU A 151 3.00 22.06 -1.94
N PRO A 152 3.65 21.83 -3.10
CA PRO A 152 3.95 20.51 -3.61
C PRO A 152 4.84 19.73 -2.63
N THR A 153 4.34 18.63 -2.08
CA THR A 153 5.14 17.71 -1.27
C THR A 153 5.81 16.66 -2.14
N PRO A 154 7.11 16.40 -1.94
CA PRO A 154 7.81 15.40 -2.72
C PRO A 154 7.38 13.98 -2.32
N TRP A 155 7.37 13.07 -3.29
CA TRP A 155 6.88 11.71 -3.10
C TRP A 155 7.93 10.80 -2.47
N TYR A 156 7.46 9.92 -1.58
CA TYR A 156 8.22 8.81 -1.04
C TYR A 156 7.64 7.56 -1.69
N ILE A 157 8.44 6.85 -2.48
CA ILE A 157 7.94 5.72 -3.27
C ILE A 157 8.62 4.41 -2.89
N ALA A 158 7.89 3.31 -2.96
CA ALA A 158 8.45 1.97 -3.04
C ALA A 158 8.48 1.51 -4.50
N VAL A 159 9.56 0.83 -4.87
CA VAL A 159 9.76 0.30 -6.22
C VAL A 159 10.10 -1.18 -6.16
N ASP A 160 9.53 -1.95 -7.08
CA ASP A 160 9.81 -3.38 -7.25
C ASP A 160 9.67 -3.80 -8.73
N GLY A 161 10.47 -4.79 -9.11
CA GLY A 161 10.48 -5.39 -10.44
C GLY A 161 9.79 -6.76 -10.45
N ALA A 162 8.95 -7.02 -11.45
CA ALA A 162 8.33 -8.33 -11.62
C ALA A 162 8.34 -8.78 -13.09
N TYR A 163 8.56 -10.06 -13.30
CA TYR A 163 8.62 -10.67 -14.63
C TYR A 163 7.34 -11.45 -14.93
N ASP A 164 6.97 -11.53 -16.22
CA ASP A 164 5.79 -12.24 -16.71
C ASP A 164 5.90 -13.77 -16.58
N SER A 165 7.09 -14.35 -16.78
CA SER A 165 7.31 -15.79 -16.62
C SER A 165 8.17 -16.13 -15.38
N ARG A 166 8.54 -17.40 -15.23
CA ARG A 166 9.54 -17.88 -14.26
C ARG A 166 10.81 -18.26 -15.02
N GLY A 167 11.99 -17.99 -14.46
CA GLY A 167 13.28 -18.29 -15.10
C GLY A 167 13.80 -17.16 -15.99
N PHE A 168 14.84 -17.42 -16.77
CA PHE A 168 15.58 -16.41 -17.55
C PHE A 168 14.96 -16.07 -18.93
N SER A 169 13.77 -16.59 -19.24
CA SER A 169 13.10 -16.47 -20.55
C SER A 169 11.92 -15.47 -20.58
N ALA A 170 11.83 -14.58 -19.59
CA ALA A 170 10.77 -13.57 -19.50
C ALA A 170 10.73 -12.65 -20.71
N GLU A 171 9.54 -12.41 -21.26
CA GLU A 171 9.35 -11.50 -22.40
C GLU A 171 9.05 -10.08 -21.94
N PHE A 172 8.41 -9.94 -20.77
CA PHE A 172 8.09 -8.65 -20.16
C PHE A 172 8.62 -8.56 -18.73
N CYS A 173 9.12 -7.38 -18.40
CA CYS A 173 9.41 -6.95 -17.04
C CYS A 173 8.56 -5.72 -16.77
N LYS A 174 7.95 -5.67 -15.59
CA LYS A 174 7.27 -4.49 -15.10
C LYS A 174 7.99 -3.98 -13.87
N VAL A 175 8.27 -2.68 -13.86
CA VAL A 175 8.80 -1.98 -12.70
C VAL A 175 7.69 -1.07 -12.22
N LEU A 176 7.29 -1.22 -10.96
CA LEU A 176 6.14 -0.54 -10.40
C LEU A 176 6.58 0.47 -9.34
N ALA A 177 5.90 1.61 -9.25
CA ALA A 177 6.12 2.63 -8.23
C ALA A 177 4.83 2.87 -7.45
N VAL A 178 4.92 2.80 -6.13
CA VAL A 178 3.80 2.99 -5.21
C VAL A 178 4.12 4.10 -4.22
N ASP A 179 3.17 4.99 -3.94
CA ASP A 179 3.28 5.97 -2.85
C ASP A 179 3.31 5.28 -1.49
N MET A 180 4.30 5.62 -0.68
CA MET A 180 4.45 5.07 0.66
C MET A 180 3.37 5.53 1.63
N LYS A 181 2.73 6.67 1.40
CA LYS A 181 1.68 7.17 2.31
C LYS A 181 0.28 6.67 1.94
N THR A 182 -0.14 6.87 0.69
CA THR A 182 -1.47 6.45 0.23
C THR A 182 -1.52 4.99 -0.19
N LYS A 183 -0.38 4.36 -0.50
CA LYS A 183 -0.29 2.99 -1.05
C LYS A 183 -0.93 2.84 -2.44
N LEU A 184 -1.14 3.94 -3.15
CA LEU A 184 -1.57 3.96 -4.54
C LEU A 184 -0.39 3.65 -5.47
N CYS A 185 -0.64 2.88 -6.51
CA CYS A 185 0.32 2.66 -7.59
C CYS A 185 0.29 3.89 -8.51
N ILE A 186 1.41 4.61 -8.58
CA ILE A 186 1.54 5.86 -9.33
C ILE A 186 1.88 5.54 -10.79
N HIS A 187 2.87 4.68 -11.00
CA HIS A 187 3.36 4.31 -12.33
C HIS A 187 3.69 2.82 -12.41
N THR A 188 3.56 2.25 -13.61
CA THR A 188 4.09 0.93 -13.91
C THR A 188 4.76 0.99 -15.28
N GLU A 189 6.07 0.91 -15.28
CA GLU A 189 6.88 0.85 -16.49
C GLU A 189 6.90 -0.58 -17.01
N VAL A 190 6.56 -0.78 -18.27
CA VAL A 190 6.59 -2.10 -18.92
C VAL A 190 7.71 -2.12 -19.94
N VAL A 191 8.69 -2.98 -19.70
CA VAL A 191 9.82 -3.20 -20.59
C VAL A 191 9.64 -4.51 -21.33
N GLU A 192 9.88 -4.50 -22.64
CA GLU A 192 9.95 -5.70 -23.47
C GLU A 192 11.39 -6.16 -23.61
N ARG A 193 11.61 -7.48 -23.66
CA ARG A 193 12.96 -8.07 -23.75
C ARG A 193 13.77 -7.59 -24.96
N ARG A 194 13.10 -7.24 -26.07
CA ARG A 194 13.78 -6.67 -27.25
C ARG A 194 14.45 -5.31 -26.98
N GLN A 195 13.92 -4.54 -26.03
CA GLN A 195 14.48 -3.23 -25.65
C GLN A 195 15.82 -3.35 -24.93
N THR A 196 16.15 -4.54 -24.44
CA THR A 196 17.43 -4.85 -23.79
C THR A 196 18.32 -5.77 -24.64
N GLY A 197 18.09 -5.81 -25.95
CA GLY A 197 18.87 -6.66 -26.86
C GLY A 197 18.73 -8.16 -26.53
N GLY A 198 17.56 -8.59 -26.04
CA GLY A 198 17.30 -10.00 -25.70
C GLY A 198 17.66 -10.38 -24.26
N LYS A 199 18.25 -9.48 -23.47
CA LYS A 199 18.77 -9.79 -22.12
C LYS A 199 17.72 -9.47 -21.05
N SER A 200 17.03 -10.51 -20.57
CA SER A 200 15.97 -10.39 -19.56
C SER A 200 16.44 -9.75 -18.25
N GLY A 201 17.65 -10.07 -17.79
CA GLY A 201 18.21 -9.51 -16.55
C GLY A 201 18.50 -8.00 -16.57
N LEU A 202 18.46 -7.35 -17.74
CA LEU A 202 18.65 -5.89 -17.85
C LEU A 202 17.32 -5.12 -17.86
N MET A 203 16.19 -5.82 -17.94
CA MET A 203 14.89 -5.17 -18.15
C MET A 203 14.41 -4.40 -16.92
N GLU A 204 14.66 -4.94 -15.72
CA GLU A 204 14.33 -4.25 -14.48
C GLU A 204 15.16 -2.98 -14.30
N LYS A 205 16.45 -3.04 -14.67
CA LYS A 205 17.34 -1.86 -14.70
C LYS A 205 16.79 -0.80 -15.66
N LEU A 206 16.49 -1.18 -16.91
CA LEU A 206 15.93 -0.27 -17.92
C LEU A 206 14.57 0.29 -17.48
N GLY A 207 13.72 -0.54 -16.87
CA GLY A 207 12.41 -0.10 -16.40
C GLY A 207 12.51 0.91 -15.26
N PHE A 208 13.45 0.70 -14.33
CA PHE A 208 13.69 1.67 -13.27
C PHE A 208 14.27 2.99 -13.81
N HIS A 209 15.23 2.90 -14.72
CA HIS A 209 15.81 4.05 -15.41
C HIS A 209 14.75 4.91 -16.14
N ASN A 210 13.88 4.26 -16.91
CA ASN A 210 12.76 4.91 -17.61
C ASN A 210 11.76 5.53 -16.63
N MET A 211 11.45 4.82 -15.55
CA MET A 211 10.53 5.29 -14.52
C MET A 211 10.99 6.59 -13.88
N LEU A 212 12.26 6.71 -13.47
CA LEU A 212 12.79 7.95 -12.88
C LEU A 212 12.66 9.14 -13.86
N ARG A 213 12.98 8.92 -15.14
CA ARG A 213 12.80 9.92 -16.20
C ARG A 213 11.34 10.27 -16.45
N TRP A 214 10.44 9.29 -16.34
CA TRP A 214 9.01 9.54 -16.44
C TRP A 214 8.56 10.48 -15.32
N PHE A 215 8.89 10.21 -14.06
CA PHE A 215 8.56 11.09 -12.94
C PHE A 215 9.07 12.51 -13.16
N ARG A 216 10.31 12.66 -13.62
CA ARG A 216 10.89 13.95 -14.00
C ARG A 216 10.12 14.65 -15.11
N SER A 217 9.76 13.92 -16.18
CA SER A 217 9.01 14.45 -17.33
C SER A 217 7.63 14.98 -16.92
N GLN A 218 7.01 14.33 -15.92
CA GLN A 218 5.74 14.73 -15.35
C GLN A 218 5.88 15.83 -14.29
N ARG A 219 7.11 16.31 -14.01
CA ARG A 219 7.41 17.28 -12.94
C ARG A 219 6.92 16.81 -11.57
N ILE A 220 7.02 15.51 -11.32
CA ILE A 220 6.65 14.90 -10.04
C ILE A 220 7.93 14.74 -9.21
N PRO A 221 8.15 15.56 -8.17
CA PRO A 221 9.36 15.47 -7.37
C PRO A 221 9.35 14.20 -6.51
N ILE A 222 10.44 13.44 -6.54
CA ILE A 222 10.65 12.27 -5.67
C ILE A 222 11.69 12.63 -4.62
N ARG A 223 11.35 12.43 -3.33
CA ARG A 223 12.32 12.60 -2.23
C ARG A 223 13.14 11.35 -2.00
N SER A 224 12.51 10.19 -2.09
CA SER A 224 13.20 8.92 -1.85
C SER A 224 12.53 7.73 -2.50
N VAL A 225 13.35 6.71 -2.77
CA VAL A 225 12.95 5.42 -3.32
C VAL A 225 13.33 4.31 -2.34
N SER A 226 12.36 3.48 -1.96
CA SER A 226 12.57 2.29 -1.11
C SER A 226 12.50 1.02 -1.97
N THR A 227 13.52 0.17 -1.88
CA THR A 227 13.60 -1.08 -2.66
C THR A 227 14.12 -2.23 -1.81
N ASP A 228 14.10 -3.43 -2.38
CA ASP A 228 14.91 -4.55 -1.91
C ASP A 228 16.42 -4.22 -1.92
N ARG A 229 17.23 -5.04 -1.24
CA ARG A 229 18.69 -4.87 -1.14
C ARG A 229 19.41 -5.26 -2.44
N ASN A 230 19.20 -4.45 -3.48
CA ASN A 230 19.88 -4.57 -4.77
C ASN A 230 20.58 -3.24 -5.10
N LEU A 231 21.92 -3.26 -5.15
CA LEU A 231 22.77 -2.09 -5.38
C LEU A 231 22.57 -1.46 -6.78
N MET A 232 21.92 -2.17 -7.70
CA MET A 232 21.52 -1.62 -9.00
C MET A 232 20.66 -0.36 -8.82
N TYR A 233 19.67 -0.40 -7.92
CA TYR A 233 18.79 0.76 -7.66
C TYR A 233 19.56 1.95 -7.11
N GLN A 234 20.48 1.70 -6.16
CA GLN A 234 21.33 2.74 -5.59
C GLN A 234 22.19 3.40 -6.67
N LYS A 235 22.79 2.60 -7.55
CA LYS A 235 23.62 3.09 -8.64
C LYS A 235 22.82 3.94 -9.63
N GLU A 236 21.67 3.46 -10.08
CA GLU A 236 20.80 4.21 -11.00
C GLU A 236 20.28 5.53 -10.39
N ILE A 237 19.97 5.55 -9.09
CA ILE A 237 19.61 6.79 -8.38
C ILE A 237 20.79 7.76 -8.34
N GLY A 238 22.00 7.26 -8.10
CA GLY A 238 23.22 8.08 -8.12
C GLY A 238 23.51 8.69 -9.49
N GLU A 239 23.34 7.91 -10.56
CA GLU A 239 23.45 8.38 -11.95
C GLU A 239 22.37 9.44 -12.25
N TYR A 240 21.11 9.18 -11.90
CA TYR A 240 20.00 10.13 -12.06
C TYR A 240 20.23 11.45 -11.31
N ASN A 241 20.69 11.39 -10.06
CA ASN A 241 21.01 12.58 -9.27
C ASN A 241 22.13 13.40 -9.90
N SER A 242 23.17 12.72 -10.40
CA SER A 242 24.32 13.38 -11.04
C SER A 242 23.95 14.02 -12.38
N GLU A 243 23.13 13.34 -13.19
CA GLU A 243 22.71 13.80 -14.52
C GLU A 243 21.75 15.00 -14.44
N PHE A 244 20.83 15.01 -13.47
CA PHE A 244 19.76 16.00 -13.41
C PHE A 244 19.87 17.00 -12.26
N GLY A 245 20.90 16.91 -11.41
CA GLY A 245 21.05 17.77 -10.23
C GLY A 245 20.00 17.50 -9.13
N GLU A 246 19.48 16.27 -9.09
CA GLU A 246 18.45 15.84 -8.15
C GLU A 246 19.06 15.33 -6.83
N ASN A 247 18.23 15.22 -5.80
CA ASN A 247 18.66 14.70 -4.49
C ASN A 247 17.70 13.62 -3.97
N VAL A 248 17.53 12.58 -4.80
CA VAL A 248 16.73 11.41 -4.46
C VAL A 248 17.52 10.51 -3.52
N ARG A 249 16.95 10.18 -2.35
CA ARG A 249 17.55 9.24 -1.40
C ARG A 249 17.12 7.81 -1.70
N TRP A 250 18.05 6.87 -1.56
CA TRP A 250 17.75 5.45 -1.60
C TRP A 250 17.58 4.89 -0.18
N TYR A 251 16.56 4.05 0.01
CA TYR A 251 16.33 3.32 1.24
C TYR A 251 16.12 1.81 0.99
N LEU A 252 16.49 1.00 1.98
CA LEU A 252 16.18 -0.42 2.05
C LEU A 252 14.79 -0.65 2.64
N ASP A 253 14.08 -1.64 2.11
CA ASP A 253 12.89 -2.17 2.75
C ASP A 253 13.25 -2.81 4.12
N PRO A 254 12.75 -2.25 5.24
CA PRO A 254 13.05 -2.74 6.59
C PRO A 254 12.52 -4.16 6.85
N TRP A 255 11.56 -4.66 6.06
CA TRP A 255 11.05 -6.02 6.19
C TRP A 255 12.16 -7.07 6.01
N HIS A 256 13.09 -6.86 5.08
CA HIS A 256 14.21 -7.79 4.89
C HIS A 256 15.15 -7.82 6.09
N LEU A 257 15.35 -6.68 6.74
CA LEU A 257 16.14 -6.58 7.99
C LEU A 257 15.46 -7.32 9.12
N ALA A 258 14.16 -7.07 9.33
CA ALA A 258 13.37 -7.76 10.35
C ALA A 258 13.35 -9.27 10.11
N ARG A 259 13.23 -9.72 8.86
CA ARG A 259 13.26 -11.14 8.48
C ARG A 259 14.64 -11.76 8.72
N ARG A 260 15.72 -11.05 8.38
CA ARG A 260 17.09 -11.50 8.65
C ARG A 260 17.34 -11.64 10.15
N LEU A 261 16.96 -10.62 10.92
CA LEU A 261 17.04 -10.63 12.38
C LEU A 261 16.27 -11.82 12.96
N GLU A 262 15.01 -12.03 12.54
CA GLU A 262 14.20 -13.16 13.00
C GLU A 262 14.88 -14.51 12.73
N LYS A 263 15.46 -14.69 11.53
CA LYS A 263 16.16 -15.93 11.17
C LYS A 263 17.39 -16.15 12.06
N GLN A 264 18.16 -15.10 12.34
CA GLN A 264 19.34 -15.18 13.21
C GLN A 264 18.98 -15.47 14.66
N LEU A 265 17.95 -14.80 15.20
CA LEU A 265 17.45 -15.03 16.56
C LEU A 265 16.89 -16.45 16.73
N ARG A 266 16.14 -16.96 15.73
CA ARG A 266 15.66 -18.35 15.72
C ARG A 266 16.82 -19.34 15.77
N ALA A 267 17.82 -19.16 14.90
CA ALA A 267 19.00 -20.03 14.87
C ALA A 267 19.80 -19.98 16.19
N ALA A 268 19.95 -18.79 16.77
CA ALA A 268 20.60 -18.63 18.07
C ALA A 268 19.83 -19.34 19.19
N SER A 269 18.50 -19.27 19.18
CA SER A 269 17.65 -19.92 20.20
C SER A 269 17.67 -21.45 20.17
N MET A 270 18.28 -22.07 19.16
CA MET A 270 18.47 -23.53 19.08
C MET A 270 19.84 -23.97 19.63
N ARG A 271 20.72 -23.03 19.97
CA ARG A 271 22.01 -23.34 20.61
C ARG A 271 21.78 -23.59 22.11
N SER A 272 22.58 -24.49 22.67
CA SER A 272 22.61 -24.74 24.12
C SER A 272 22.79 -23.42 24.89
N GLN A 273 22.01 -23.24 25.96
CA GLN A 273 22.04 -22.07 26.85
C GLN A 273 21.59 -20.75 26.19
N CYS A 274 20.93 -20.80 25.03
CA CYS A 274 20.46 -19.62 24.29
C CYS A 274 18.94 -19.60 24.05
N GLU A 275 18.19 -20.51 24.66
CA GLU A 275 16.77 -20.77 24.39
C GLU A 275 15.89 -19.54 24.72
N SER A 276 16.29 -18.75 25.72
CA SER A 276 15.61 -17.52 26.16
C SER A 276 15.61 -16.40 25.11
N ILE A 277 16.48 -16.43 24.10
CA ILE A 277 16.46 -15.46 22.98
C ILE A 277 15.12 -15.51 22.24
N ARG A 278 14.46 -16.68 22.20
CA ARG A 278 13.18 -16.87 21.52
C ARG A 278 12.08 -15.97 22.08
N ASP A 279 12.08 -15.74 23.38
CA ASP A 279 11.03 -14.99 24.09
C ASP A 279 11.04 -13.50 23.69
N TRP A 280 12.18 -13.01 23.20
CA TRP A 280 12.42 -11.61 22.81
C TRP A 280 12.30 -11.35 21.31
N ALA A 281 12.13 -12.38 20.47
CA ALA A 281 12.26 -12.22 19.02
C ALA A 281 11.23 -11.27 18.39
N ASP A 282 9.99 -11.26 18.87
CA ASP A 282 8.96 -10.34 18.38
C ASP A 282 9.16 -8.90 18.90
N ASP A 283 9.66 -8.73 20.12
CA ASP A 283 9.96 -7.41 20.69
C ASP A 283 11.14 -6.77 19.97
N LEU A 284 12.21 -7.54 19.71
CA LEU A 284 13.38 -7.04 18.99
C LEU A 284 13.05 -6.60 17.57
N LYS A 285 12.14 -7.31 16.89
CA LYS A 285 11.60 -6.86 15.59
C LYS A 285 10.79 -5.57 15.73
N THR A 286 9.96 -5.47 16.75
CA THR A 286 9.16 -4.26 16.99
C THR A 286 10.06 -3.07 17.29
N HIS A 287 11.05 -3.27 18.16
CA HIS A 287 12.08 -2.30 18.52
C HIS A 287 12.92 -1.86 17.32
N LEU A 288 13.22 -2.76 16.38
CA LEU A 288 13.86 -2.40 15.10
C LEU A 288 13.06 -1.33 14.33
N TYR A 289 11.74 -1.52 14.18
CA TYR A 289 10.90 -0.53 13.50
C TYR A 289 10.79 0.78 14.28
N THR A 290 10.70 0.70 15.61
CA THR A 290 10.73 1.89 16.49
C THR A 290 12.04 2.66 16.32
N ALA A 291 13.18 1.99 16.36
CA ALA A 291 14.49 2.62 16.21
C ALA A 291 14.65 3.33 14.86
N ILE A 292 14.16 2.72 13.77
CA ILE A 292 14.15 3.35 12.44
C ILE A 292 13.31 4.62 12.44
N LYS A 293 12.12 4.57 13.05
CA LYS A 293 11.22 5.73 13.14
C LYS A 293 11.84 6.86 13.97
N GLU A 294 12.32 6.55 15.18
CA GLU A 294 12.94 7.52 16.10
C GLU A 294 14.18 8.19 15.50
N GLY A 295 15.05 7.41 14.85
CA GLY A 295 16.24 7.98 14.24
C GLY A 295 15.94 8.82 12.99
N ALA A 296 14.85 8.53 12.27
CA ALA A 296 14.39 9.38 11.17
C ALA A 296 13.85 10.73 11.67
N GLU A 297 13.12 10.75 12.79
CA GLU A 297 12.66 11.99 13.43
C GLU A 297 13.83 12.84 13.95
N ALA A 298 14.88 12.19 14.47
CA ALA A 298 16.10 12.87 14.92
C ALA A 298 17.04 13.32 13.79
N GLY A 299 16.81 12.90 12.54
CA GLY A 299 17.63 13.26 11.38
C GLY A 299 19.06 12.68 11.37
N SER A 300 19.36 11.70 12.22
CA SER A 300 20.71 11.11 12.34
C SER A 300 20.68 9.58 12.21
N GLY A 301 21.45 9.06 11.25
CA GLY A 301 21.60 7.62 11.04
C GLY A 301 22.19 6.90 12.24
N ASP A 302 23.14 7.51 12.94
CA ASP A 302 23.73 6.91 14.13
C ASP A 302 22.74 6.84 15.30
N ARG A 303 21.73 7.73 15.35
CA ARG A 303 20.64 7.62 16.32
C ARG A 303 19.85 6.31 16.14
N ILE A 304 19.65 5.84 14.90
CA ILE A 304 18.97 4.56 14.64
C ILE A 304 19.74 3.41 15.30
N LYS A 305 21.07 3.36 15.11
CA LYS A 305 21.94 2.35 15.73
C LYS A 305 21.87 2.43 17.24
N HIS A 306 22.04 3.62 17.81
CA HIS A 306 22.02 3.87 19.24
C HIS A 306 20.72 3.42 19.90
N VAL A 307 19.58 3.79 19.31
CA VAL A 307 18.27 3.36 19.79
C VAL A 307 18.10 1.85 19.63
N PHE A 308 18.48 1.25 18.51
CA PHE A 308 18.34 -0.20 18.33
C PHE A 308 19.22 -0.98 19.33
N ASN A 309 20.47 -0.55 19.53
CA ASN A 309 21.43 -1.19 20.42
C ASN A 309 21.02 -1.14 21.89
N SER A 310 20.14 -0.20 22.28
CA SER A 310 19.58 -0.15 23.63
C SER A 310 18.80 -1.42 24.01
N CYS A 311 18.38 -2.23 23.02
CA CYS A 311 17.75 -3.52 23.29
C CYS A 311 18.65 -4.45 24.13
N LEU A 312 19.97 -4.36 23.99
CA LEU A 312 20.94 -5.18 24.74
C LEU A 312 20.91 -4.88 26.25
N LYS A 313 20.54 -3.66 26.64
CA LYS A 313 20.34 -3.26 28.04
C LYS A 313 18.95 -3.71 28.50
N HIS A 314 17.94 -3.43 27.68
CA HIS A 314 16.54 -3.75 27.99
C HIS A 314 16.31 -5.25 28.24
N VAL A 315 16.84 -6.13 27.41
CA VAL A 315 16.68 -7.59 27.62
C VAL A 315 17.39 -8.09 28.88
N ALA A 316 18.40 -7.37 29.36
CA ALA A 316 19.12 -7.66 30.60
C ALA A 316 18.45 -7.02 31.83
N ASP A 317 17.25 -6.46 31.66
CA ASP A 317 16.50 -5.70 32.67
C ASP A 317 17.19 -4.42 33.17
N VAL A 318 18.07 -3.86 32.35
CA VAL A 318 18.73 -2.58 32.61
C VAL A 318 18.01 -1.49 31.81
N HIS A 319 17.23 -0.66 32.51
CA HIS A 319 16.37 0.36 31.90
C HIS A 319 16.97 1.78 31.93
N GLU A 320 18.01 1.98 32.75
CA GLU A 320 18.81 3.20 32.83
C GLU A 320 20.29 2.83 32.91
N TRP A 321 21.16 3.56 32.21
CA TRP A 321 22.60 3.30 32.13
C TRP A 321 23.38 4.57 31.78
N THR A 322 24.70 4.55 31.97
CA THR A 322 25.61 5.63 31.56
C THR A 322 25.88 5.58 30.06
N GLU A 323 26.18 6.72 29.43
CA GLU A 323 26.53 6.77 28.01
C GLU A 323 27.69 5.81 27.68
N ASP A 324 27.53 5.06 26.59
CA ASP A 324 28.55 4.16 26.06
C ASP A 324 28.61 4.24 24.53
N SER A 325 29.67 3.69 23.94
CA SER A 325 29.88 3.77 22.48
C SER A 325 28.83 3.02 21.65
N GLN A 326 28.05 2.12 22.25
CA GLN A 326 27.05 1.30 21.55
C GLN A 326 25.70 2.00 21.48
N THR A 327 25.33 2.70 22.55
CA THR A 327 24.04 3.39 22.72
C THR A 327 24.15 4.91 22.60
N GLY A 328 25.37 5.45 22.55
CA GLY A 328 25.64 6.88 22.41
C GLY A 328 24.85 7.70 23.44
N PRO A 329 24.11 8.74 23.02
CA PRO A 329 23.30 9.57 23.92
C PRO A 329 21.96 8.92 24.31
N VAL A 330 21.75 7.62 24.07
CA VAL A 330 20.57 6.88 24.56
C VAL A 330 20.98 6.21 25.87
N THR A 331 20.49 6.74 26.99
CA THR A 331 20.84 6.28 28.35
C THR A 331 19.68 5.65 29.12
N LYS A 332 18.51 5.54 28.48
CA LYS A 332 17.31 4.92 29.06
C LYS A 332 16.40 4.34 27.99
N CYS A 333 15.54 3.41 28.39
CA CYS A 333 14.53 2.84 27.50
C CYS A 333 13.50 3.87 27.02
N LEU A 334 13.03 3.74 25.77
CA LEU A 334 12.09 4.67 25.13
C LEU A 334 10.62 4.29 25.36
N HIS A 335 10.30 3.73 26.52
CA HIS A 335 8.94 3.43 26.93
C HIS A 335 8.63 4.05 28.28
N LYS A 336 7.34 4.27 28.55
CA LYS A 336 6.88 4.65 29.89
C LYS A 336 7.11 3.48 30.86
N PRO A 337 7.16 3.72 32.19
CA PRO A 337 7.18 2.65 33.17
C PRO A 337 6.05 1.66 32.89
N ILE A 338 6.43 0.38 32.77
CA ILE A 338 5.47 -0.72 32.58
C ILE A 338 4.80 -0.94 33.94
N ALA A 339 3.47 -1.02 33.96
CA ALA A 339 2.75 -1.13 35.21
C ALA A 339 3.06 -2.48 35.89
N PRO A 340 3.11 -2.56 37.24
CA PRO A 340 3.51 -3.79 37.95
C PRO A 340 2.62 -5.01 37.67
N ASN A 341 1.40 -4.79 37.19
CA ASN A 341 0.40 -5.77 36.82
C ASN A 341 0.48 -6.23 35.34
N GLU A 342 1.32 -5.61 34.51
CA GLU A 342 1.69 -6.15 33.21
C GLU A 342 2.89 -7.09 33.41
N GLU A 343 2.61 -8.40 33.51
CA GLU A 343 3.63 -9.42 33.79
C GLU A 343 4.90 -9.26 32.93
N ARG A 344 6.06 -9.16 33.59
CA ARG A 344 7.39 -9.42 32.99
C ARG A 344 7.58 -10.91 32.73
N GLY A 345 6.65 -11.54 31.99
CA GLY A 345 6.64 -12.99 31.75
C GLY A 345 7.80 -13.52 30.89
N LYS A 346 8.78 -12.67 30.53
CA LYS A 346 9.90 -13.03 29.65
C LYS A 346 11.18 -13.22 30.47
N ARG A 347 11.89 -14.30 30.17
CA ARG A 347 13.19 -14.59 30.80
C ARG A 347 14.20 -13.53 30.41
N THR A 348 14.77 -12.85 31.40
CA THR A 348 15.82 -11.85 31.18
C THR A 348 17.09 -12.52 30.65
N LEU A 349 17.82 -11.80 29.82
CA LEU A 349 19.10 -12.19 29.26
C LEU A 349 20.19 -11.46 30.04
N ALA A 350 20.55 -11.97 31.22
CA ALA A 350 21.57 -11.35 32.07
C ALA A 350 22.90 -11.16 31.32
N THR A 351 23.56 -10.03 31.53
CA THR A 351 24.82 -9.69 30.87
C THR A 351 25.90 -10.74 31.16
N GLY A 352 26.67 -11.11 30.14
CA GLY A 352 27.72 -12.14 30.24
C GLY A 352 27.22 -13.59 30.11
N THR A 353 25.91 -13.82 30.04
CA THR A 353 25.38 -15.14 29.69
C THR A 353 25.63 -15.47 28.21
N ALA A 354 25.71 -16.77 27.88
CA ALA A 354 25.87 -17.22 26.49
C ALA A 354 24.78 -16.66 25.56
N ALA A 355 23.55 -16.57 26.07
CA ALA A 355 22.41 -16.00 25.34
C ALA A 355 22.56 -14.49 25.07
N HIS A 356 23.00 -13.72 26.06
CA HIS A 356 23.20 -12.27 25.93
C HIS A 356 24.36 -11.95 24.96
N GLU A 357 25.50 -12.62 25.10
CA GLU A 357 26.64 -12.43 24.19
C GLU A 357 26.28 -12.84 22.76
N LYS A 358 25.51 -13.93 22.58
CA LYS A 358 25.06 -14.31 21.24
C LYS A 358 24.10 -13.30 20.62
N LEU A 359 23.21 -12.72 21.42
CA LEU A 359 22.34 -11.64 20.95
C LEU A 359 23.15 -10.39 20.57
N LYS A 360 24.14 -10.03 21.38
CA LYS A 360 25.06 -8.90 21.13
C LYS A 360 25.81 -9.07 19.81
N GLU A 361 26.31 -10.26 19.50
CA GLU A 361 26.93 -10.56 18.20
C GLU A 361 25.96 -10.31 17.02
N ILE A 362 24.69 -10.69 17.16
CA ILE A 362 23.68 -10.52 16.11
C ILE A 362 23.33 -9.04 15.92
N VAL A 363 23.05 -8.35 17.04
CA VAL A 363 22.66 -6.94 17.04
C VAL A 363 23.79 -6.07 16.48
N LEU A 364 25.03 -6.28 16.93
CA LEU A 364 26.18 -5.46 16.57
C LEU A 364 26.89 -5.92 15.29
N GLN A 365 26.33 -6.87 14.54
CA GLN A 365 26.90 -7.31 13.28
C GLN A 365 27.06 -6.11 12.33
N SER A 366 28.28 -5.86 11.84
CA SER A 366 28.62 -4.67 11.05
C SER A 366 27.71 -4.47 9.83
N THR A 367 27.41 -5.55 9.09
CA THR A 367 26.49 -5.49 7.94
C THR A 367 25.06 -5.14 8.35
N PHE A 368 24.60 -5.60 9.52
CA PHE A 368 23.30 -5.25 10.05
C PHE A 368 23.24 -3.78 10.47
N GLN A 369 24.26 -3.31 11.20
CA GLN A 369 24.41 -1.93 11.65
C GLN A 369 24.57 -0.93 10.49
N ASN A 370 25.15 -1.34 9.36
CA ASN A 370 25.22 -0.50 8.17
C ASN A 370 23.88 -0.46 7.44
N ASP A 371 23.19 -1.61 7.30
CA ASP A 371 21.92 -1.66 6.58
C ASP A 371 20.78 -0.96 7.36
N ILE A 372 20.77 -0.99 8.70
CA ILE A 372 19.70 -0.38 9.51
C ILE A 372 19.66 1.15 9.36
N VAL A 373 20.81 1.79 9.12
CA VAL A 373 20.92 3.25 8.92
C VAL A 373 20.23 3.71 7.65
N ILE A 374 20.24 2.86 6.61
CA ILE A 374 19.61 3.13 5.33
C ILE A 374 18.25 2.45 5.21
N ALA A 375 17.67 1.96 6.31
CA ALA A 375 16.33 1.40 6.32
C ALA A 375 15.28 2.50 6.16
N SER A 376 14.24 2.23 5.37
CA SER A 376 13.19 3.21 5.11
C SER A 376 12.30 3.43 6.33
N PRO A 377 12.14 4.68 6.82
CA PRO A 377 11.19 4.99 7.87
C PRO A 377 9.74 5.10 7.36
N TYR A 378 9.55 5.09 6.04
CA TYR A 378 8.24 5.24 5.39
C TYR A 378 7.56 3.89 5.08
N GLY A 379 8.23 2.78 5.39
CA GLY A 379 7.78 1.41 5.18
C GLY A 379 8.56 0.66 4.08
N GLY A 380 7.96 -0.40 3.54
CA GLY A 380 8.61 -1.28 2.54
C GLY A 380 7.84 -1.47 1.24
N THR A 381 8.22 -2.51 0.48
CA THR A 381 7.68 -2.90 -0.82
C THR A 381 6.45 -3.81 -0.69
N SER A 382 5.85 -3.95 0.48
CA SER A 382 4.68 -4.84 0.70
C SER A 382 3.49 -4.53 -0.21
N GLN A 383 3.30 -3.26 -0.57
CA GLN A 383 2.25 -2.86 -1.50
C GLN A 383 2.60 -3.23 -2.95
N CYS A 384 3.89 -3.28 -3.29
CA CYS A 384 4.38 -3.82 -4.55
C CYS A 384 4.02 -5.29 -4.69
N GLU A 385 4.18 -6.09 -3.63
CA GLU A 385 3.75 -7.49 -3.62
C GLU A 385 2.23 -7.63 -3.83
N THR A 386 1.45 -6.73 -3.24
CA THR A 386 -0.01 -6.68 -3.43
C THR A 386 -0.36 -6.36 -4.88
N LYS A 387 0.32 -5.39 -5.49
CA LYS A 387 0.17 -5.09 -6.93
C LYS A 387 0.55 -6.28 -7.80
N ASN A 388 1.67 -6.93 -7.50
CA ASN A 388 2.11 -8.13 -8.21
C ASN A 388 1.09 -9.28 -8.11
N ALA A 389 0.36 -9.38 -6.99
CA ALA A 389 -0.74 -10.34 -6.86
C ALA A 389 -1.96 -9.95 -7.71
N VAL A 390 -2.36 -8.68 -7.73
CA VAL A 390 -3.44 -8.18 -8.59
C VAL A 390 -3.09 -8.37 -10.07
N ASP A 391 -1.84 -8.11 -10.45
CA ASP A 391 -1.39 -8.32 -11.81
C ASP A 391 -1.56 -9.76 -12.27
N ARG A 392 -1.39 -10.77 -11.40
CA ARG A 392 -1.61 -12.17 -11.78
C ARG A 392 -3.06 -12.47 -12.16
N LEU A 393 -4.01 -11.62 -11.79
CA LEU A 393 -5.41 -11.73 -12.23
C LEU A 393 -5.60 -11.28 -13.69
N TYR A 394 -4.78 -10.34 -14.16
CA TYR A 394 -4.89 -9.73 -15.50
C TYR A 394 -3.81 -10.22 -16.47
N CYS A 395 -2.65 -10.54 -15.93
CA CYS A 395 -1.45 -11.05 -16.57
C CYS A 395 -1.00 -12.34 -15.86
N PRO A 396 -1.75 -13.46 -15.99
CA PRO A 396 -1.31 -14.74 -15.43
C PRO A 396 0.03 -15.15 -16.02
N LYS A 397 0.90 -15.77 -15.21
CA LYS A 397 2.24 -16.18 -15.67
C LYS A 397 2.17 -17.37 -16.64
N GLU A 398 1.05 -18.07 -16.59
CA GLU A 398 0.77 -19.29 -17.34
C GLU A 398 0.21 -18.99 -18.74
N LEU A 399 -0.15 -17.74 -19.02
CA LEU A 399 -0.72 -17.32 -20.30
C LEU A 399 0.24 -16.38 -21.03
N PHE A 400 0.51 -16.70 -22.29
CA PHE A 400 1.19 -15.76 -23.18
C PHE A 400 0.21 -14.66 -23.59
N LEU A 401 0.59 -13.41 -23.31
CA LEU A 401 -0.18 -12.23 -23.70
C LEU A 401 0.53 -11.48 -24.82
N PRO A 402 -0.19 -11.05 -25.88
CA PRO A 402 0.41 -10.27 -26.95
C PRO A 402 1.06 -8.97 -26.46
N ARG A 403 2.19 -8.59 -27.07
CA ARG A 403 2.92 -7.32 -26.80
C ARG A 403 2.02 -6.09 -26.92
N THR A 404 1.09 -6.11 -27.87
CA THR A 404 0.17 -5.01 -28.13
C THR A 404 -0.85 -4.81 -27.00
N THR A 405 -1.18 -5.85 -26.24
CA THR A 405 -2.23 -5.80 -25.21
C THR A 405 -1.69 -5.92 -23.79
N TYR A 406 -0.49 -6.48 -23.58
CA TYR A 406 0.10 -6.63 -22.25
C TYR A 406 0.14 -5.32 -21.44
N PRO A 407 0.57 -4.16 -22.01
CA PRO A 407 0.54 -2.90 -21.28
C PRO A 407 -0.88 -2.47 -20.84
N LEU A 408 -1.91 -2.82 -21.62
CA LEU A 408 -3.31 -2.53 -21.26
C LEU A 408 -3.75 -3.35 -20.04
N TYR A 409 -3.40 -4.64 -19.99
CA TYR A 409 -3.70 -5.49 -18.83
C TYR A 409 -3.01 -4.99 -17.55
N VAL A 410 -1.76 -4.55 -17.66
CA VAL A 410 -1.03 -3.95 -16.53
C VAL A 410 -1.72 -2.66 -16.05
N LYS A 411 -2.18 -1.79 -16.96
CA LYS A 411 -2.95 -0.59 -16.61
C LYS A 411 -4.27 -0.93 -15.91
N MET A 412 -5.01 -1.94 -16.39
CA MET A 412 -6.23 -2.41 -15.74
C MET A 412 -5.98 -2.96 -14.33
N ALA A 413 -4.87 -3.67 -14.13
CA ALA A 413 -4.47 -4.13 -12.81
C ALA A 413 -4.12 -2.96 -11.86
N THR A 414 -3.50 -1.90 -12.38
CA THR A 414 -3.26 -0.65 -11.64
C THR A 414 -4.55 0.03 -11.22
N LEU A 415 -5.51 0.20 -12.14
CA LEU A 415 -6.84 0.74 -11.83
C LEU A 415 -7.58 -0.11 -10.77
N HIS A 416 -7.47 -1.44 -10.86
CA HIS A 416 -8.03 -2.34 -9.86
C HIS A 416 -7.45 -2.07 -8.47
N LEU A 417 -6.12 -2.08 -8.33
CA LEU A 417 -5.47 -1.86 -7.04
C LEU A 417 -5.82 -0.49 -6.47
N ASN A 418 -5.74 0.56 -7.29
CA ASN A 418 -6.01 1.92 -6.84
C ASN A 418 -7.47 2.07 -6.41
N ALA A 419 -8.43 1.50 -7.15
CA ALA A 419 -9.84 1.49 -6.72
C ALA A 419 -10.04 0.81 -5.35
N LEU A 420 -9.36 -0.31 -5.11
CA LEU A 420 -9.39 -0.98 -3.79
C LEU A 420 -8.81 -0.08 -2.71
N ARG A 421 -7.68 0.56 -2.99
CA ARG A 421 -6.97 1.37 -1.99
C ARG A 421 -7.71 2.66 -1.66
N GLU A 422 -8.34 3.27 -2.64
CA GLU A 422 -9.18 4.45 -2.49
C GLU A 422 -10.40 4.19 -1.62
N ALA A 423 -11.11 3.08 -1.89
CA ALA A 423 -12.20 2.67 -1.02
C ALA A 423 -11.75 2.45 0.43
N GLU A 424 -10.51 1.99 0.65
CA GLU A 424 -9.95 1.88 2.02
C GLU A 424 -9.63 3.25 2.63
N LEU A 425 -9.05 4.17 1.86
CA LEU A 425 -8.77 5.54 2.32
C LEU A 425 -10.06 6.29 2.66
N ASN A 426 -11.15 5.98 1.96
CA ASN A 426 -12.46 6.58 2.16
C ASN A 426 -13.31 5.88 3.23
N GLY A 427 -12.79 4.83 3.88
CA GLY A 427 -13.53 4.07 4.90
C GLY A 427 -14.66 3.19 4.35
N GLU A 428 -14.79 3.06 3.03
CA GLU A 428 -15.79 2.20 2.38
C GLU A 428 -15.37 0.72 2.39
N ARG A 429 -14.05 0.48 2.45
CA ARG A 429 -13.46 -0.85 2.46
C ARG A 429 -12.88 -1.22 3.83
N VAL A 430 -13.71 -1.84 4.67
CA VAL A 430 -13.37 -2.22 6.05
C VAL A 430 -13.11 -3.71 6.19
N VAL A 431 -12.42 -4.10 7.27
CA VAL A 431 -12.14 -5.52 7.59
C VAL A 431 -13.41 -6.15 8.16
N GLU A 432 -13.99 -7.11 7.44
CA GLU A 432 -15.17 -7.86 7.90
C GLU A 432 -14.77 -9.00 8.86
N SER A 433 -13.66 -9.68 8.57
CA SER A 433 -13.20 -10.80 9.38
C SER A 433 -11.71 -11.06 9.23
N ARG A 434 -11.15 -11.77 10.22
CA ARG A 434 -9.75 -12.16 10.28
C ARG A 434 -9.66 -13.68 10.32
N ILE A 435 -9.01 -14.25 9.30
CA ILE A 435 -8.88 -15.69 9.15
C ILE A 435 -7.42 -16.05 9.44
N ARG A 436 -7.19 -16.89 10.44
CA ARG A 436 -5.86 -17.42 10.73
C ARG A 436 -5.61 -18.66 9.85
N ILE A 437 -4.55 -18.61 9.03
CA ILE A 437 -4.18 -19.67 8.09
C ILE A 437 -2.77 -20.14 8.38
N LYS A 438 -2.62 -21.44 8.66
CA LYS A 438 -1.32 -22.12 8.70
C LYS A 438 -1.06 -22.75 7.33
N ARG A 439 -0.05 -22.28 6.60
CA ARG A 439 0.26 -22.78 5.25
C ARG A 439 1.06 -24.08 5.36
N LYS A 440 0.87 -25.02 4.42
CA LYS A 440 1.42 -26.40 4.41
C LYS A 440 2.95 -26.52 4.68
N PHE A 441 3.70 -25.44 4.48
CA PHE A 441 5.16 -25.39 4.68
C PHE A 441 5.62 -24.19 5.53
N LYS A 442 4.72 -23.58 6.30
CA LYS A 442 5.05 -22.48 7.21
C LYS A 442 4.57 -22.83 8.61
N GLU A 443 5.49 -22.91 9.55
CA GLU A 443 5.17 -23.06 10.97
C GLU A 443 4.34 -21.89 11.50
N ARG A 444 4.57 -20.69 10.95
CA ARG A 444 3.87 -19.46 11.33
C ARG A 444 2.46 -19.41 10.74
N THR A 445 1.50 -19.25 11.61
CA THR A 445 0.12 -18.87 11.27
C THR A 445 0.11 -17.43 10.74
N SER A 446 -0.45 -17.23 9.55
CA SER A 446 -0.66 -15.91 8.95
C SER A 446 -2.10 -15.47 9.17
N GLU A 447 -2.34 -14.20 9.43
CA GLU A 447 -3.68 -13.63 9.49
C GLU A 447 -4.06 -13.03 8.12
N LEU A 448 -5.19 -13.46 7.58
CA LEU A 448 -5.75 -12.97 6.33
C LEU A 448 -6.97 -12.11 6.67
N LYS A 449 -6.92 -10.83 6.30
CA LYS A 449 -7.99 -9.88 6.54
C LYS A 449 -8.96 -9.92 5.36
N LYS A 450 -10.15 -10.47 5.57
CA LYS A 450 -11.25 -10.35 4.61
C LYS A 450 -11.83 -8.95 4.78
N LYS A 451 -11.93 -8.23 3.68
CA LYS A 451 -12.46 -6.86 3.64
C LYS A 451 -13.65 -6.80 2.71
N THR A 452 -14.54 -5.85 2.95
CA THR A 452 -15.74 -5.65 2.12
C THR A 452 -15.36 -5.58 0.63
N PRO A 453 -16.14 -6.23 -0.25
CA PRO A 453 -15.91 -6.13 -1.68
C PRO A 453 -16.28 -4.74 -2.19
N ILE A 454 -15.64 -4.31 -3.27
CA ILE A 454 -16.01 -3.08 -3.98
C ILE A 454 -16.47 -3.41 -5.38
N GLN A 455 -17.38 -2.61 -5.91
CA GLN A 455 -17.72 -2.68 -7.32
C GLN A 455 -16.70 -1.87 -8.13
N HIS A 456 -16.04 -2.51 -9.10
CA HIS A 456 -15.12 -1.84 -10.02
C HIS A 456 -15.90 -1.12 -11.13
N LEU A 457 -16.60 -0.04 -10.78
CA LEU A 457 -17.48 0.72 -11.70
C LEU A 457 -16.74 1.28 -12.92
N TRP A 458 -15.47 1.63 -12.75
CA TRP A 458 -14.57 2.06 -13.84
C TRP A 458 -14.55 1.09 -15.04
N ARG A 459 -14.77 -0.22 -14.83
CA ARG A 459 -14.84 -1.19 -15.94
C ARG A 459 -16.03 -0.92 -16.85
N LYS A 460 -17.18 -0.58 -16.26
CA LYS A 460 -18.40 -0.26 -17.00
C LYS A 460 -18.26 1.09 -17.71
N GLU A 461 -17.65 2.06 -17.05
CA GLU A 461 -17.40 3.39 -17.60
C GLU A 461 -16.49 3.34 -18.82
N ILE A 462 -15.36 2.61 -18.76
CA ILE A 462 -14.47 2.41 -19.90
C ILE A 462 -15.23 1.77 -21.07
N HIS A 463 -16.05 0.75 -20.79
CA HIS A 463 -16.85 0.09 -21.82
C HIS A 463 -17.89 1.04 -22.44
N GLN A 464 -18.63 1.79 -21.62
CA GLN A 464 -19.63 2.74 -22.09
C GLN A 464 -18.99 3.87 -22.92
N SER A 465 -17.86 4.42 -22.48
CA SER A 465 -17.09 5.44 -23.19
C SER A 465 -16.58 4.94 -24.55
N TYR A 466 -16.10 3.69 -24.59
CA TYR A 466 -15.70 3.06 -25.85
C TYR A 466 -16.88 2.92 -26.82
N VAL A 467 -18.03 2.41 -26.34
CA VAL A 467 -19.23 2.23 -27.16
C VAL A 467 -19.77 3.57 -27.66
N SER A 468 -19.82 4.61 -26.82
CA SER A 468 -20.28 5.94 -27.22
C SER A 468 -19.37 6.58 -28.27
N THR A 469 -18.05 6.48 -28.10
CA THR A 469 -17.06 6.99 -29.06
C THR A 469 -17.14 6.27 -30.41
N LYS A 470 -17.40 4.96 -30.39
CA LYS A 470 -17.59 4.19 -31.62
C LYS A 470 -18.86 4.62 -32.35
N ARG A 471 -19.95 4.84 -31.62
CA ARG A 471 -21.22 5.34 -32.18
C ARG A 471 -21.06 6.72 -32.79
N SER A 472 -20.44 7.68 -32.08
CA SER A 472 -20.25 9.03 -32.61
C SER A 472 -19.39 9.08 -33.87
N ARG A 473 -18.35 8.23 -33.94
CA ARG A 473 -17.55 8.08 -35.17
C ARG A 473 -18.40 7.56 -36.33
N GLN A 474 -19.24 6.55 -36.09
CA GLN A 474 -20.14 6.02 -37.12
C GLN A 474 -21.15 7.08 -37.60
N THR A 475 -21.68 7.92 -36.70
CA THR A 475 -22.56 9.04 -37.07
C THR A 475 -21.82 10.09 -37.90
N SER A 476 -20.59 10.46 -37.52
CA SER A 476 -19.78 11.44 -38.28
C SER A 476 -19.39 10.97 -39.68
N TYR A 477 -19.17 9.66 -39.86
CA TYR A 477 -18.91 9.08 -41.19
C TYR A 477 -20.19 9.00 -42.05
N GLY A 478 -21.37 8.82 -41.43
CA GLY A 478 -22.66 8.88 -42.12
C GLY A 478 -22.99 10.29 -42.61
N GLU A 479 -22.82 11.29 -41.75
CA GLU A 479 -23.07 12.69 -42.11
C GLU A 479 -22.12 13.21 -43.21
N MET A 480 -20.85 12.76 -43.23
CA MET A 480 -19.91 13.09 -44.32
C MET A 480 -20.27 12.45 -45.67
N MET A 481 -20.95 11.30 -45.68
CA MET A 481 -21.40 10.65 -46.92
C MET A 481 -22.75 11.17 -47.44
N ASP A 482 -23.57 11.78 -46.59
CA ASP A 482 -24.83 12.44 -47.00
C ASP A 482 -24.61 13.88 -47.52
N THR A 483 -23.38 14.42 -47.41
CA THR A 483 -23.00 15.77 -47.91
C THR A 483 -22.19 15.77 -49.22
N THR A 484 -22.07 14.63 -49.89
CA THR A 484 -21.50 14.48 -51.24
C THR A 484 -22.53 13.90 -52.18
#